data_AF-A0A0R3R0G5-F1
#
_entry.id   AF-A0A0R3R0G5-F1
#
_cell.length_a   1.000
_cell.length_b   1.000
_cell.length_c   1.000
_cell.angle_alpha   90.00
_cell.angle_beta   90.00
_cell.angle_gamma   90.00
#
_symmetry.space_group_name_H-M   'P 1'
#
loop_
_entity.id
_entity.type
_entity.pdbx_description
1 polymer ?
#
loop_
_entity_poly.entity_id
_entity_poly.type
_entity_poly.pdbx_seq_one_letter_code
_entity_poly.pdbx_strand_id
1 'polypeptide(L)'
;MMLQNMFSALSFLHYRKDDDFVDRLSYFYTPSFLIMMAILVSFKQMLKFGGRPLECWVPAQFTSSWEAYTEMYCWAQNTYWVPIEQDIPMDLAEREYRQISYYQWVPFFLLIQAFLYYIPCLVWRLMSDKSGIRLNDIVQLATEKENIEPDYRTRIIESLARHIESALRYQHAATSRVQYTLHRVLKCLNMRYYESYVTGLYLATKVMYVSNILTNLILVNKFLETDEYSIYGLGVLRDLLFGRSWMESGNFPRVTLVSSFIYSLFSF
;
A
#
# COMPACT_ATOMS: atom_id res chain seq x y z
N MET A 1 -10.22 -11.75 20.34
CA MET A 1 -10.99 -11.87 19.08
C MET A 1 -10.36 -11.09 17.93
N MET A 2 -10.13 -9.77 18.03
CA MET A 2 -9.50 -8.96 16.97
C MET A 2 -8.11 -9.45 16.52
N LEU A 3 -7.22 -9.75 17.47
CA LEU A 3 -5.87 -10.29 17.20
C LEU A 3 -5.89 -11.66 16.49
N GLN A 4 -6.78 -12.57 16.88
CA GLN A 4 -6.92 -13.88 16.20
C GLN A 4 -7.41 -13.73 14.76
N ASN A 5 -8.35 -12.81 14.51
CA ASN A 5 -8.82 -12.52 13.16
C ASN A 5 -7.72 -11.86 12.31
N MET A 6 -6.88 -11.00 12.91
CA MET A 6 -5.71 -10.43 12.25
C MET A 6 -4.65 -11.49 11.93
N PHE A 7 -4.35 -12.41 12.84
CA PHE A 7 -3.43 -13.53 12.57
C PHE A 7 -4.00 -14.48 11.50
N SER A 8 -5.32 -14.66 11.45
CA SER A 8 -5.97 -15.42 10.38
C SER A 8 -5.90 -14.70 9.03
N ALA A 9 -6.06 -13.37 8.99
CA ALA A 9 -5.84 -12.56 7.79
C ALA A 9 -4.36 -12.53 7.34
N LEU A 10 -3.42 -12.56 8.29
CA LEU A 10 -2.00 -12.76 8.04
C LEU A 10 -1.68 -14.19 7.58
N SER A 11 -2.47 -15.19 7.96
CA SER A 11 -2.32 -16.54 7.42
C SER A 11 -2.63 -16.59 5.92
N PHE A 12 -3.43 -15.65 5.39
CA PHE A 12 -3.61 -15.49 3.94
C PHE A 12 -2.38 -14.90 3.24
N LEU A 13 -1.46 -14.25 3.97
CA LEU A 13 -0.14 -13.85 3.47
C LEU A 13 0.88 -15.02 3.50
N HIS A 14 0.43 -16.27 3.66
CA HIS A 14 1.30 -17.45 3.75
C HIS A 14 2.34 -17.46 2.63
N TYR A 15 3.57 -17.72 3.05
CA TYR A 15 4.73 -17.86 2.19
C TYR A 15 4.53 -19.01 1.20
N ARG A 16 4.50 -18.71 -0.11
CA ARG A 16 4.58 -19.72 -1.17
C ARG A 16 6.01 -19.76 -1.72
N LYS A 17 6.54 -20.96 -1.99
CA LYS A 17 7.92 -21.15 -2.46
C LYS A 17 8.12 -20.75 -3.92
N ASP A 18 7.02 -20.52 -4.62
CA ASP A 18 6.89 -20.22 -6.05
C ASP A 18 7.20 -18.75 -6.38
N ASP A 19 7.33 -17.90 -5.35
CA ASP A 19 7.49 -16.45 -5.52
C ASP A 19 8.96 -16.02 -5.52
N ASP A 20 9.30 -15.10 -6.43
CA ASP A 20 10.61 -14.45 -6.51
C ASP A 20 10.86 -13.56 -5.27
N PHE A 21 12.13 -13.29 -4.97
CA PHE A 21 12.50 -12.38 -3.87
C PHE A 21 11.84 -10.99 -4.00
N VAL A 22 11.78 -10.45 -5.22
CA VAL A 22 11.18 -9.14 -5.50
C VAL A 22 9.68 -9.13 -5.24
N ASP A 23 9.00 -10.25 -5.50
CA ASP A 23 7.57 -10.37 -5.22
C ASP A 23 7.34 -10.38 -3.71
N ARG A 24 8.15 -11.15 -2.97
CA ARG A 24 8.09 -11.20 -1.49
C ARG A 24 8.29 -9.83 -0.87
N LEU A 25 9.23 -9.04 -1.39
CA LEU A 25 9.42 -7.66 -0.98
C LEU A 25 8.12 -6.86 -1.10
N SER A 26 7.48 -6.95 -2.26
CA SER A 26 6.32 -6.13 -2.61
C SER A 26 5.02 -6.57 -1.94
N TYR A 27 4.70 -7.88 -1.87
CA TYR A 27 3.42 -8.35 -1.34
C TYR A 27 3.44 -8.69 0.16
N PHE A 28 4.62 -8.95 0.75
CA PHE A 28 4.75 -9.36 2.15
C PHE A 28 5.43 -8.28 2.97
N TYR A 29 6.71 -7.98 2.69
CA TYR A 29 7.50 -7.10 3.55
C TYR A 29 6.98 -5.65 3.57
N THR A 30 6.73 -5.06 2.40
CA THR A 30 6.21 -3.69 2.29
C THR A 30 4.85 -3.51 2.99
N PRO A 31 3.79 -4.29 2.69
CA PRO A 31 2.51 -4.11 3.35
C PRO A 31 2.54 -4.49 4.84
N SER A 32 3.33 -5.48 5.27
CA SER A 32 3.51 -5.76 6.70
C SER A 32 4.15 -4.57 7.43
N PHE A 33 5.15 -3.94 6.83
CA PHE A 33 5.76 -2.72 7.37
C PHE A 33 4.76 -1.55 7.43
N LEU A 34 3.99 -1.32 6.36
CA LEU A 34 2.98 -0.27 6.31
C LEU A 34 1.86 -0.49 7.33
N ILE A 35 1.39 -1.73 7.51
CA ILE A 35 0.39 -2.08 8.52
C ILE A 35 0.96 -1.86 9.92
N MET A 36 2.20 -2.27 10.18
CA MET A 36 2.86 -2.02 11.46
C MET A 36 2.94 -0.51 11.76
N MET A 37 3.32 0.31 10.77
CA MET A 37 3.34 1.76 10.94
C MET A 37 1.95 2.36 11.12
N ALA A 38 0.94 1.88 10.38
CA ALA A 38 -0.43 2.30 10.56
C ALA A 38 -0.91 2.02 11.99
N ILE A 39 -0.60 0.84 12.55
CA ILE A 39 -0.92 0.48 13.93
C ILE A 39 -0.17 1.38 14.92
N LEU A 40 1.13 1.65 14.70
CA LEU A 40 1.90 2.52 15.59
C LEU A 40 1.37 3.96 15.60
N VAL A 41 1.05 4.52 14.43
CA VAL A 41 0.45 5.87 14.33
C VAL A 41 -0.92 5.88 14.97
N SER A 42 -1.77 4.88 14.67
CA SER A 42 -3.10 4.76 15.26
C SER A 42 -3.04 4.61 16.77
N PHE A 43 -2.10 3.83 17.28
CA PHE A 43 -1.89 3.66 18.72
C PHE A 43 -1.44 4.97 19.36
N LYS A 44 -0.52 5.70 18.74
CA LYS A 44 -0.10 7.02 19.23
C LYS A 44 -1.25 8.02 19.22
N GLN A 45 -2.06 8.01 18.16
CA GLN A 45 -3.24 8.85 18.05
C GLN A 45 -4.29 8.47 19.10
N MET A 46 -4.54 7.18 19.32
CA MET A 46 -5.47 6.64 20.32
C MET A 46 -5.02 6.89 21.76
N LEU A 47 -3.75 6.68 22.06
CA LEU A 47 -3.17 6.98 23.37
C LEU A 47 -3.32 8.47 23.70
N LYS A 48 -3.13 9.33 22.69
CA LYS A 48 -3.41 10.76 22.79
C LYS A 48 -4.90 11.12 22.71
N PHE A 49 -5.78 10.29 22.18
CA PHE A 49 -7.23 10.51 22.33
C PHE A 49 -7.69 10.32 23.78
N GLY A 50 -6.90 9.66 24.64
CA GLY A 50 -7.06 9.70 26.09
C GLY A 50 -6.52 10.96 26.77
N GLY A 51 -5.87 11.85 26.02
CA GLY A 51 -5.29 13.12 26.47
C GLY A 51 -4.63 13.88 25.31
N ARG A 52 -5.43 14.69 24.58
CA ARG A 52 -5.02 15.79 23.68
C ARG A 52 -4.12 15.42 22.47
N PRO A 53 -4.69 15.10 21.28
CA PRO A 53 -3.91 14.80 20.06
C PRO A 53 -3.10 16.01 19.54
N LEU A 54 -3.59 17.21 19.83
CA LEU A 54 -2.94 18.50 19.59
C LEU A 54 -3.16 19.37 20.84
N GLU A 55 -2.20 20.24 21.14
CA GLU A 55 -2.34 21.25 22.20
C GLU A 55 -2.71 22.58 21.53
N CYS A 56 -3.81 23.18 21.97
CA CYS A 56 -4.26 24.47 21.46
C CYS A 56 -3.81 25.61 22.37
N TRP A 57 -3.24 26.66 21.78
CA TRP A 57 -3.07 27.93 22.49
C TRP A 57 -4.41 28.66 22.56
N VAL A 58 -5.09 28.55 23.70
CA VAL A 58 -6.39 29.18 23.98
C VAL A 58 -6.27 30.38 24.95
N PRO A 59 -7.22 31.32 24.95
CA PRO A 59 -7.21 32.44 25.89
C PRO A 59 -7.26 31.98 27.35
N ALA A 60 -6.58 32.69 28.24
CA ALA A 60 -6.47 32.35 29.67
C ALA A 60 -7.81 32.36 30.45
N GLN A 61 -8.91 32.83 29.84
CA GLN A 61 -10.24 32.82 30.45
C GLN A 61 -10.95 31.46 30.31
N PHE A 62 -10.44 30.54 29.50
CA PHE A 62 -11.08 29.25 29.25
C PHE A 62 -10.84 28.29 30.42
N THR A 63 -11.91 27.59 30.84
CA THR A 63 -11.77 26.50 31.82
C THR A 63 -11.22 25.24 31.12
N SER A 64 -10.70 24.29 31.90
CA SER A 64 -10.13 23.04 31.37
C SER A 64 -11.11 22.23 30.49
N SER A 65 -12.42 22.33 30.74
CA SER A 65 -13.44 21.70 29.87
C SER A 65 -13.59 22.39 28.52
N TRP A 66 -13.48 23.72 28.47
CA TRP A 66 -13.51 24.49 27.23
C TRP A 66 -12.24 24.31 26.41
N GLU A 67 -11.10 24.18 27.07
CA GLU A 67 -9.83 23.82 26.44
C GLU A 67 -9.93 22.46 25.74
N ALA A 68 -10.39 21.41 26.45
CA ALA A 68 -10.59 20.08 25.85
C ALA A 68 -11.59 20.07 24.69
N TYR A 69 -12.69 20.84 24.80
CA TYR A 69 -13.63 21.01 23.69
C TYR A 69 -12.98 21.70 22.48
N THR A 70 -12.21 22.77 22.73
CA THR A 70 -11.53 23.53 21.69
C THR A 70 -10.50 22.68 20.97
N GLU A 71 -9.75 21.85 21.69
CA GLU A 71 -8.81 20.89 21.11
C GLU A 71 -9.52 19.86 20.21
N MET A 72 -10.64 19.30 20.64
CA MET A 72 -11.43 18.38 19.81
C MET A 72 -12.00 19.07 18.57
N TYR A 73 -12.44 20.32 18.71
CA TYR A 73 -12.92 21.13 17.59
C TYR A 73 -11.79 21.41 16.59
N CYS A 74 -10.62 21.80 17.08
CA CYS A 74 -9.44 22.07 16.26
C CYS A 74 -8.91 20.81 15.57
N TRP A 75 -9.07 19.64 16.19
CA TRP A 75 -8.71 18.37 15.57
C TRP A 75 -9.72 17.96 14.50
N ALA A 76 -11.01 18.22 14.68
CA ALA A 76 -12.04 17.87 13.70
C ALA A 76 -12.02 18.79 12.48
N GLN A 77 -11.67 20.06 12.67
CA GLN A 77 -11.55 21.07 11.63
C GLN A 77 -10.17 20.97 10.93
N ASN A 78 -10.11 21.27 9.63
CA ASN A 78 -8.82 21.41 8.94
C ASN A 78 -8.03 22.60 9.49
N THR A 79 -6.72 22.43 9.62
CA THR A 79 -5.80 23.51 10.04
C THR A 79 -5.03 24.02 8.83
N TYR A 80 -4.58 25.28 8.82
CA TYR A 80 -3.75 25.82 7.75
C TYR A 80 -2.42 26.31 8.30
N TRP A 81 -1.39 26.34 7.46
CA TRP A 81 -0.07 26.86 7.84
C TRP A 81 0.23 28.19 7.17
N VAL A 82 0.84 29.10 7.93
CA VAL A 82 1.34 30.40 7.46
C VAL A 82 2.71 30.63 8.11
N PRO A 83 3.72 31.12 7.37
CA PRO A 83 4.99 31.57 7.94
C PRO A 83 4.76 32.61 9.05
N ILE A 84 5.58 32.60 10.10
CA ILE A 84 5.40 33.46 11.28
C ILE A 84 5.60 34.94 10.92
N GLU A 85 6.40 35.21 9.90
CA GLU A 85 6.75 36.55 9.43
C GLU A 85 5.67 37.18 8.54
N GLN A 86 4.69 36.38 8.07
CA GLN A 86 3.65 36.84 7.16
C GLN A 86 2.33 37.07 7.91
N ASP A 87 1.64 38.16 7.57
CA ASP A 87 0.30 38.42 8.08
C ASP A 87 -0.70 37.34 7.62
N ILE A 88 -1.67 37.03 8.49
CA ILE A 88 -2.71 36.04 8.20
C ILE A 88 -3.54 36.57 7.01
N PRO A 89 -3.62 35.83 5.88
CA PRO A 89 -4.33 36.32 4.69
C PRO A 89 -5.80 36.56 5.01
N MET A 90 -6.37 37.67 4.54
CA MET A 90 -7.78 38.01 4.80
C MET A 90 -8.76 37.28 3.87
N ASP A 91 -8.27 36.79 2.73
CA ASP A 91 -9.08 36.06 1.76
C ASP A 91 -9.34 34.61 2.22
N LEU A 92 -10.59 34.17 2.13
CA LEU A 92 -10.98 32.81 2.54
C LEU A 92 -10.43 31.76 1.56
N ALA A 93 -10.36 32.08 0.27
CA ALA A 93 -9.88 31.15 -0.76
C ALA A 93 -8.41 30.77 -0.55
N GLU A 94 -7.57 31.75 -0.16
CA GLU A 94 -6.15 31.52 0.13
C GLU A 94 -5.95 30.68 1.39
N ARG A 95 -6.81 30.85 2.41
CA ARG A 95 -6.81 30.02 3.61
C ARG A 95 -7.22 28.58 3.33
N GLU A 96 -8.25 28.38 2.50
CA GLU A 96 -8.70 27.04 2.09
C GLU A 96 -7.62 26.29 1.31
N TYR A 97 -6.91 26.97 0.41
CA TYR A 97 -5.81 26.38 -0.36
C TYR A 97 -4.65 25.91 0.53
N ARG A 98 -4.36 26.61 1.64
CA ARG A 98 -3.28 26.25 2.59
C ARG A 98 -3.71 25.25 3.67
N GLN A 99 -4.90 24.66 3.57
CA GLN A 99 -5.38 23.70 4.56
C GLN A 99 -4.63 22.37 4.49
N ILE A 100 -4.36 21.84 5.67
CA ILE A 100 -3.64 20.61 5.95
C ILE A 100 -4.60 19.67 6.66
N SER A 101 -5.01 18.62 5.96
CA SER A 101 -5.89 17.56 6.47
C SER A 101 -5.20 16.19 6.56
N TYR A 102 -4.05 16.00 5.92
CA TYR A 102 -3.43 14.69 5.75
C TYR A 102 -3.07 13.99 7.08
N TYR A 103 -2.76 14.74 8.16
CA TYR A 103 -2.44 14.16 9.48
C TYR A 103 -3.55 13.28 10.07
N GLN A 104 -4.82 13.61 9.81
CA GLN A 104 -5.96 12.83 10.27
C GLN A 104 -6.09 11.51 9.49
N TRP A 105 -5.74 11.53 8.20
CA TRP A 105 -6.00 10.45 7.25
C TRP A 105 -4.82 9.50 7.04
N VAL A 106 -3.62 9.83 7.54
CA VAL A 106 -2.40 9.01 7.39
C VAL A 106 -2.61 7.53 7.74
N PRO A 107 -3.23 7.15 8.88
CA PRO A 107 -3.38 5.73 9.22
C PRO A 107 -4.25 4.97 8.21
N PHE A 108 -5.33 5.58 7.72
CA PHE A 108 -6.21 4.99 6.71
C PHE A 108 -5.51 4.89 5.36
N PHE A 109 -4.76 5.93 5.00
CA PHE A 109 -3.98 5.95 3.77
C PHE A 109 -2.93 4.83 3.73
N LEU A 110 -2.19 4.62 4.83
CA LEU A 110 -1.21 3.53 4.96
C LEU A 110 -1.86 2.14 4.80
N LEU A 111 -3.07 1.94 5.32
CA LEU A 111 -3.82 0.69 5.15
C LEU A 111 -4.27 0.48 3.69
N ILE A 112 -4.74 1.55 3.03
CA ILE A 112 -5.10 1.52 1.61
C ILE A 112 -3.86 1.16 0.78
N GLN A 113 -2.72 1.80 1.02
CA GLN A 113 -1.47 1.47 0.33
C GLN A 113 -1.04 0.01 0.55
N ALA A 114 -1.10 -0.47 1.79
CA ALA A 114 -0.80 -1.87 2.08
C ALA A 114 -1.71 -2.82 1.29
N PHE A 115 -2.99 -2.49 1.17
CA PHE A 115 -3.92 -3.24 0.34
C PHE A 115 -3.56 -3.17 -1.15
N LEU A 116 -3.22 -1.99 -1.69
CA LEU A 116 -2.81 -1.86 -3.09
C LEU A 116 -1.59 -2.74 -3.40
N TYR A 117 -0.56 -2.73 -2.55
CA TYR A 117 0.63 -3.59 -2.69
C TYR A 117 0.30 -5.09 -2.74
N TYR A 118 -0.82 -5.49 -2.17
CA TYR A 118 -1.27 -6.87 -2.12
C TYR A 118 -2.04 -7.32 -3.40
N ILE A 119 -2.67 -6.41 -4.15
CA ILE A 119 -3.53 -6.72 -5.30
C ILE A 119 -2.84 -7.59 -6.37
N PRO A 120 -1.59 -7.34 -6.81
CA PRO A 120 -0.96 -8.14 -7.86
C PRO A 120 -0.82 -9.62 -7.47
N CYS A 121 -0.50 -9.89 -6.21
CA CYS A 121 -0.39 -11.25 -5.68
C CYS A 121 -1.76 -11.94 -5.61
N LEU A 122 -2.81 -11.20 -5.24
CA LEU A 122 -4.18 -11.71 -5.25
C LEU A 122 -4.63 -12.10 -6.67
N VAL A 123 -4.34 -11.25 -7.66
CA VAL A 123 -4.64 -11.55 -9.07
C VAL A 123 -3.89 -12.78 -9.54
N TRP A 124 -2.60 -12.90 -9.23
CA TRP A 124 -1.82 -14.10 -9.53
C TRP A 124 -2.48 -15.35 -8.98
N ARG A 125 -2.80 -15.39 -7.67
CA ARG A 125 -3.41 -16.57 -7.03
C ARG A 125 -4.76 -16.94 -7.63
N LEU A 126 -5.64 -15.96 -7.81
CA LEU A 126 -7.00 -16.21 -8.34
C LEU A 126 -6.98 -16.69 -9.80
N MET A 127 -5.96 -16.31 -10.58
CA MET A 127 -5.85 -16.64 -11.99
C MET A 127 -4.94 -17.85 -12.25
N SER A 128 -3.96 -18.13 -11.39
CA SER A 128 -3.08 -19.30 -11.45
C SER A 128 -3.87 -20.57 -11.15
N ASP A 129 -4.75 -20.55 -10.14
CA ASP A 129 -5.56 -21.72 -9.77
C ASP A 129 -6.55 -22.10 -10.89
N LYS A 130 -6.94 -21.11 -11.70
CA LYS A 130 -7.80 -21.28 -12.87
C LYS A 130 -7.10 -21.87 -14.11
N SER A 131 -5.77 -22.00 -14.09
CA SER A 131 -4.97 -22.54 -15.21
C SER A 131 -5.04 -24.07 -15.32
N GLY A 132 -5.50 -24.76 -14.27
CA GLY A 132 -5.51 -26.22 -14.19
C GLY A 132 -4.15 -26.85 -13.89
N ILE A 133 -3.08 -26.06 -13.83
CA ILE A 133 -1.74 -26.49 -13.44
C ILE A 133 -1.46 -25.97 -12.03
N ARG A 134 -1.26 -26.87 -11.06
CA ARG A 134 -0.88 -26.48 -9.70
C ARG A 134 0.62 -26.19 -9.64
N LEU A 135 1.02 -24.98 -10.07
CA LEU A 135 2.44 -24.57 -10.07
C LEU A 135 3.08 -24.66 -8.68
N ASN A 136 2.34 -24.33 -7.64
CA ASN A 136 2.83 -24.39 -6.25
C ASN A 136 3.33 -25.79 -5.88
N ASP A 137 2.53 -26.82 -6.18
CA ASP A 137 2.88 -28.21 -5.87
C ASP A 137 4.10 -28.67 -6.67
N ILE A 138 4.19 -28.28 -7.95
CA ILE A 138 5.34 -28.60 -8.83
C ILE A 138 6.62 -27.99 -8.26
N VAL A 139 6.59 -26.71 -7.89
CA VAL A 139 7.75 -26.01 -7.33
C VAL A 139 8.11 -26.57 -5.95
N GLN A 140 7.11 -26.89 -5.13
CA GLN A 140 7.33 -27.48 -3.81
C GLN A 140 8.01 -28.86 -3.90
N LEU A 141 7.52 -29.73 -4.79
CA LEU A 141 8.06 -31.07 -5.02
C LEU A 141 9.47 -31.01 -5.61
N ALA A 142 9.74 -30.02 -6.49
CA ALA A 142 11.07 -29.79 -7.04
C ALA A 142 12.06 -29.23 -6.00
N THR A 143 11.58 -28.44 -5.04
CA THR A 143 12.40 -27.77 -4.00
C THR A 143 12.44 -28.57 -2.68
N GLU A 144 12.01 -29.83 -2.70
CA GLU A 144 11.99 -30.69 -1.53
C GLU A 144 13.41 -31.14 -1.16
N LYS A 145 13.71 -31.18 0.15
CA LYS A 145 15.06 -31.54 0.66
C LYS A 145 15.42 -33.00 0.36
N GLU A 146 14.44 -33.86 0.12
CA GLU A 146 14.62 -35.27 -0.19
C GLU A 146 15.15 -35.51 -1.61
N ASN A 147 15.11 -34.51 -2.50
CA ASN A 147 15.70 -34.57 -3.86
C ASN A 147 17.23 -34.71 -3.88
N ILE A 148 17.89 -34.78 -2.72
CA ILE A 148 19.31 -35.09 -2.59
C ILE A 148 19.58 -36.56 -2.94
N GLU A 149 18.62 -37.46 -2.66
CA GLU A 149 18.76 -38.88 -2.99
C GLU A 149 18.49 -39.14 -4.48
N PRO A 150 19.41 -39.82 -5.21
CA PRO A 150 19.32 -39.96 -6.65
C PRO A 150 18.11 -40.77 -7.11
N ASP A 151 17.74 -41.83 -6.39
CA ASP A 151 16.63 -42.73 -6.71
C ASP A 151 15.26 -42.09 -6.43
N TYR A 152 15.18 -41.25 -5.40
CA TYR A 152 13.97 -40.49 -5.09
C TYR A 152 13.74 -39.38 -6.13
N ARG A 153 14.83 -38.67 -6.49
CA ARG A 153 14.80 -37.61 -7.49
C ARG A 153 14.32 -38.10 -8.86
N THR A 154 14.78 -39.27 -9.34
CA THR A 154 14.31 -39.81 -10.64
C THR A 154 12.81 -40.11 -10.62
N ARG A 155 12.28 -40.69 -9.53
CA ARG A 155 10.84 -40.93 -9.36
C ARG A 155 10.03 -39.63 -9.35
N ILE A 156 10.53 -38.59 -8.69
CA ILE A 156 9.90 -37.26 -8.68
C ILE A 156 9.90 -36.66 -10.08
N ILE A 157 11.03 -36.71 -10.79
CA ILE A 157 11.14 -36.20 -12.17
C ILE A 157 10.13 -36.91 -13.07
N GLU A 158 10.02 -38.24 -12.99
CA GLU A 158 9.04 -39.01 -13.77
C GLU A 158 7.58 -38.65 -13.41
N SER A 159 7.29 -38.44 -12.13
CA SER A 159 5.95 -38.01 -11.68
C SER A 159 5.61 -36.61 -12.20
N LEU A 160 6.57 -35.68 -12.10
CA LEU A 160 6.45 -34.29 -12.52
C LEU A 160 6.35 -34.17 -14.04
N ALA A 161 7.15 -34.92 -14.79
CA ALA A 161 7.08 -35.01 -16.25
C ALA A 161 5.70 -35.51 -16.71
N ARG A 162 5.16 -36.58 -16.09
CA ARG A 162 3.81 -37.09 -16.39
C ARG A 162 2.72 -36.07 -16.07
N HIS A 163 2.86 -35.32 -14.97
CA HIS A 163 1.90 -34.28 -14.60
C HIS A 163 1.90 -33.11 -15.61
N ILE A 164 3.07 -32.61 -15.98
CA ILE A 164 3.22 -31.54 -16.98
C ILE A 164 2.72 -32.01 -18.35
N GLU A 165 3.08 -33.22 -18.77
CA GLU A 165 2.64 -33.79 -20.05
C GLU A 165 1.12 -33.92 -20.10
N SER A 166 0.49 -34.42 -19.04
CA SER A 166 -0.97 -34.53 -18.95
C SER A 166 -1.66 -33.16 -19.00
N ALA A 167 -1.08 -32.15 -18.34
CA ALA A 167 -1.58 -30.79 -18.36
C ALA A 167 -1.46 -30.12 -19.75
N LEU A 168 -0.32 -30.28 -20.41
CA LEU A 168 -0.10 -29.76 -21.77
C LEU A 168 -1.02 -30.45 -22.78
N ARG A 169 -1.18 -31.78 -22.70
CA ARG A 169 -2.12 -32.53 -23.55
C ARG A 169 -3.56 -32.05 -23.36
N TYR A 170 -3.98 -31.78 -22.12
CA TYR A 170 -5.30 -31.21 -21.83
C TYR A 170 -5.47 -29.82 -22.46
N GLN A 171 -4.46 -28.96 -22.35
CA GLN A 171 -4.47 -27.63 -22.98
C GLN A 171 -4.56 -27.73 -24.51
N HIS A 172 -3.70 -28.54 -25.15
CA HIS A 172 -3.72 -28.74 -26.60
C HIS A 172 -5.08 -29.27 -27.11
N ALA A 173 -5.69 -30.22 -26.39
CA ALA A 173 -7.00 -30.77 -26.73
C ALA A 173 -8.13 -29.74 -26.53
N ALA A 174 -8.03 -28.87 -25.52
CA ALA A 174 -8.99 -27.78 -25.32
C ALA A 174 -8.85 -26.70 -26.41
N THR A 175 -7.62 -26.36 -26.80
CA THR A 175 -7.34 -25.39 -27.87
C THR A 175 -7.81 -25.90 -29.24
N SER A 176 -7.63 -27.18 -29.57
CA SER A 176 -8.06 -27.72 -30.87
C SER A 176 -9.58 -27.85 -31.02
N ARG A 177 -10.32 -28.04 -29.93
CA ARG A 177 -11.78 -28.14 -29.93
C ARG A 177 -12.49 -26.78 -30.03
N VAL A 178 -11.81 -25.68 -29.71
CA VAL A 178 -12.39 -24.33 -29.73
C VAL A 178 -11.92 -23.60 -30.99
N GLN A 179 -12.46 -24.00 -32.14
CA GLN A 179 -12.28 -23.28 -33.40
C GLN A 179 -13.43 -22.28 -33.63
N TYR A 180 -13.07 -20.99 -33.69
CA TYR A 180 -13.71 -19.89 -34.44
C TYR A 180 -15.02 -19.22 -34.00
N THR A 181 -15.44 -19.27 -32.74
CA THR A 181 -16.42 -18.29 -32.28
C THR A 181 -15.99 -17.73 -30.93
N LEU A 182 -15.78 -16.41 -30.88
CA LEU A 182 -16.40 -15.51 -29.90
C LEU A 182 -15.52 -14.26 -29.59
N HIS A 183 -16.05 -13.12 -30.02
CA HIS A 183 -15.78 -11.71 -29.65
C HIS A 183 -14.44 -11.02 -29.96
N ARG A 184 -14.53 -10.07 -30.92
CA ARG A 184 -13.51 -9.13 -31.44
C ARG A 184 -13.05 -8.04 -30.45
N VAL A 185 -13.70 -7.86 -29.29
CA VAL A 185 -13.53 -6.67 -28.43
C VAL A 185 -12.75 -6.92 -27.12
N LEU A 186 -12.73 -8.16 -26.60
CA LEU A 186 -12.08 -8.49 -25.31
C LEU A 186 -11.08 -9.65 -25.45
N LYS A 187 -10.10 -9.48 -26.34
CA LYS A 187 -9.06 -10.49 -26.62
C LYS A 187 -8.22 -10.86 -25.38
N CYS A 188 -8.10 -9.96 -24.41
CA CYS A 188 -7.31 -10.14 -23.18
C CYS A 188 -7.97 -11.09 -22.17
N LEU A 189 -9.30 -11.16 -22.13
CA LEU A 189 -10.03 -12.08 -21.23
C LEU A 189 -10.12 -13.51 -21.80
N ASN A 190 -9.79 -13.69 -23.09
CA ASN A 190 -9.82 -14.97 -23.78
C ASN A 190 -8.48 -15.73 -23.73
N MET A 191 -7.57 -15.30 -22.85
CA MET A 191 -6.21 -15.87 -22.71
C MET A 191 -6.19 -17.30 -22.15
N ARG A 192 -7.31 -17.77 -21.57
CA ARG A 192 -7.42 -19.04 -20.83
C ARG A 192 -7.08 -20.31 -21.65
N TYR A 193 -7.12 -20.23 -22.97
CA TYR A 193 -6.98 -21.38 -23.88
C TYR A 193 -5.73 -21.31 -24.78
N TYR A 194 -4.82 -20.36 -24.54
CA TYR A 194 -3.55 -20.29 -25.25
C TYR A 194 -2.50 -21.15 -24.53
N GLU A 195 -1.67 -21.88 -25.29
CA GLU A 195 -0.53 -22.67 -24.76
C GLU A 195 0.42 -21.82 -23.89
N SER A 196 0.43 -20.49 -24.11
CA SER A 196 1.21 -19.51 -23.34
C SER A 196 0.44 -18.80 -22.22
N TYR A 197 -0.71 -19.32 -21.76
CA TYR A 197 -1.55 -18.66 -20.74
C TYR A 197 -0.80 -18.38 -19.44
N VAL A 198 -0.12 -19.38 -18.90
CA VAL A 198 0.60 -19.27 -17.61
C VAL A 198 1.74 -18.25 -17.73
N THR A 199 2.52 -18.31 -18.81
CA THR A 199 3.62 -17.38 -19.09
C THR A 199 3.13 -15.95 -19.30
N GLY A 200 2.04 -15.78 -20.06
CA GLY A 200 1.41 -14.47 -20.28
C GLY A 200 0.84 -13.88 -19.00
N LEU A 201 0.20 -14.71 -18.17
CA LEU A 201 -0.29 -14.31 -16.85
C LEU A 201 0.86 -13.87 -15.94
N TYR A 202 1.97 -14.61 -15.92
CA TYR A 202 3.14 -14.27 -15.10
C TYR A 202 3.73 -12.91 -15.53
N LEU A 203 3.95 -12.70 -16.83
CA LEU A 203 4.42 -11.40 -17.35
C LEU A 203 3.45 -10.26 -17.03
N ALA A 204 2.14 -10.48 -17.18
CA ALA A 204 1.13 -9.50 -16.83
C ALA A 204 1.14 -9.14 -15.34
N THR A 205 1.30 -10.13 -14.46
CA THR A 205 1.46 -9.91 -13.01
C THR A 205 2.72 -9.09 -12.72
N LYS A 206 3.85 -9.35 -13.38
CA LYS A 206 5.08 -8.55 -13.20
C LYS A 206 4.90 -7.09 -13.64
N VAL A 207 4.26 -6.86 -14.78
CA VAL A 207 3.90 -5.50 -15.22
C VAL A 207 2.99 -4.83 -14.20
N MET A 208 2.02 -5.57 -13.64
CA MET A 208 1.12 -5.08 -12.61
C MET A 208 1.86 -4.70 -11.32
N TYR A 209 2.89 -5.45 -10.91
CA TYR A 209 3.76 -5.07 -9.78
C TYR A 209 4.48 -3.73 -10.04
N VAL A 210 5.07 -3.55 -11.23
CA VAL A 210 5.76 -2.30 -11.60
C VAL A 210 4.78 -1.12 -11.61
N SER A 211 3.63 -1.29 -12.25
CA SER A 211 2.56 -0.27 -12.27
C SER A 211 2.05 0.07 -10.87
N ASN A 212 2.00 -0.92 -9.97
CA ASN A 212 1.56 -0.72 -8.60
C ASN A 212 2.57 0.12 -7.79
N ILE A 213 3.88 -0.10 -7.99
CA ILE A 213 4.93 0.74 -7.38
C ILE A 213 4.80 2.19 -7.86
N LEU A 214 4.63 2.40 -9.17
CA LEU A 214 4.43 3.74 -9.74
C LEU A 214 3.15 4.40 -9.22
N THR A 215 2.05 3.66 -9.15
CA THR A 215 0.77 4.16 -8.64
C THR A 215 0.88 4.57 -7.17
N ASN A 216 1.50 3.74 -6.32
CA ASN A 216 1.71 4.07 -4.93
C ASN A 216 2.61 5.31 -4.77
N LEU A 217 3.66 5.46 -5.59
CA LEU A 217 4.51 6.65 -5.58
C LEU A 217 3.71 7.92 -5.93
N ILE A 218 2.86 7.87 -6.96
CA ILE A 218 1.98 8.98 -7.34
C ILE A 218 0.96 9.27 -6.24
N LEU A 219 0.38 8.24 -5.62
CA LEU A 219 -0.58 8.40 -4.52
C LEU A 219 0.06 9.07 -3.31
N VAL A 220 1.28 8.69 -2.93
CA VAL A 220 2.03 9.39 -1.86
C VAL A 220 2.22 10.86 -2.25
N ASN A 221 2.70 11.12 -3.47
CA ASN A 221 2.96 12.48 -3.95
C ASN A 221 1.71 13.36 -3.89
N LYS A 222 0.57 12.83 -4.34
CA LYS A 222 -0.71 13.52 -4.30
C LYS A 222 -1.27 13.68 -2.88
N PHE A 223 -1.12 12.68 -2.03
CA PHE A 223 -1.64 12.73 -0.66
C PHE A 223 -0.91 13.77 0.22
N LEU A 224 0.37 14.01 -0.04
CA LEU A 224 1.17 15.02 0.65
C LEU A 224 1.07 16.42 0.02
N GLU A 225 0.34 16.53 -1.10
CA GLU A 225 -0.06 17.74 -1.84
C GLU A 225 0.72 19.00 -1.45
N THR A 226 1.99 19.05 -1.86
CA THR A 226 2.79 20.27 -1.83
C THR A 226 3.12 20.60 -3.29
N ASP A 227 2.31 21.48 -3.89
CA ASP A 227 2.35 21.85 -5.31
C ASP A 227 3.69 22.45 -5.78
N GLU A 228 4.65 22.68 -4.88
CA GLU A 228 5.98 23.20 -5.21
C GLU A 228 6.94 22.15 -5.82
N TYR A 229 6.71 20.84 -5.60
CA TYR A 229 7.67 19.80 -6.01
C TYR A 229 7.07 18.72 -6.92
N SER A 230 7.66 18.55 -8.13
CA SER A 230 7.31 17.48 -9.07
C SER A 230 7.51 16.07 -8.51
N ILE A 231 8.49 15.88 -7.62
CA ILE A 231 8.77 14.62 -6.91
C ILE A 231 8.99 14.96 -5.43
N TYR A 232 7.94 14.89 -4.64
CA TYR A 232 7.95 15.25 -3.22
C TYR A 232 9.08 14.59 -2.42
N GLY A 233 9.28 13.27 -2.58
CA GLY A 233 10.25 12.51 -1.78
C GLY A 233 11.72 12.93 -1.96
N LEU A 234 12.12 13.33 -3.17
CA LEU A 234 13.50 13.77 -3.44
C LEU A 234 13.70 15.23 -3.07
N GLY A 235 12.68 16.08 -3.26
CA GLY A 235 12.72 17.50 -2.85
C GLY A 235 12.90 17.65 -1.34
N VAL A 236 12.09 16.95 -0.56
CA VAL A 236 12.15 17.01 0.90
C VAL A 236 13.46 16.44 1.44
N LEU A 237 13.96 15.33 0.90
CA LEU A 237 15.25 14.75 1.32
C LEU A 237 16.41 15.73 1.05
N ARG A 238 16.38 16.39 -0.11
CA ARG A 238 17.35 17.42 -0.47
C ARG A 238 17.29 18.60 0.49
N ASP A 239 16.10 19.09 0.81
CA ASP A 239 15.91 20.23 1.71
C ASP A 239 16.35 19.89 3.16
N LEU A 240 16.07 18.68 3.63
CA LEU A 240 16.58 18.15 4.90
C LEU A 240 18.11 18.05 4.91
N LEU A 241 18.72 17.60 3.81
CA LEU A 241 20.18 17.47 3.71
C LEU A 241 20.89 18.84 3.65
N PHE A 242 20.24 19.86 3.09
CA PHE A 242 20.71 21.24 3.12
C PHE A 242 20.33 22.00 4.41
N GLY A 243 19.67 21.34 5.37
CA GLY A 243 19.33 21.92 6.66
C GLY A 243 18.21 22.95 6.63
N ARG A 244 17.39 22.99 5.57
CA ARG A 244 16.20 23.85 5.51
C ARG A 244 15.15 23.34 6.48
N SER A 245 14.72 24.20 7.39
CA SER A 245 13.72 23.82 8.39
C SER A 245 12.30 23.91 7.85
N TRP A 246 11.33 23.32 8.58
CA TRP A 246 9.91 23.40 8.27
C TRP A 246 9.37 24.84 8.29
N MET A 247 10.03 25.76 9.00
CA MET A 247 9.65 27.18 9.04
C MET A 247 9.88 27.88 7.71
N GLU A 248 10.93 27.49 6.97
CA GLU A 248 11.28 28.10 5.68
C GLU A 248 10.65 27.37 4.49
N SER A 249 10.51 26.04 4.60
CA SER A 249 10.02 25.20 3.50
C SER A 249 8.51 24.95 3.53
N GLY A 250 7.84 25.24 4.65
CA GLY A 250 6.42 24.89 4.85
C GLY A 250 6.13 23.40 4.87
N ASN A 251 7.16 22.55 4.74
CA ASN A 251 7.02 21.10 4.72
C ASN A 251 6.88 20.57 6.15
N PHE A 252 5.80 19.83 6.41
CA PHE A 252 5.47 19.25 7.72
C PHE A 252 5.50 20.25 8.89
N PRO A 253 4.63 21.28 8.88
CA PRO A 253 4.62 22.26 9.93
C PRO A 253 4.16 21.65 11.26
N ARG A 254 4.90 21.96 12.33
CA ARG A 254 4.56 21.47 13.68
C ARG A 254 3.52 22.36 14.36
N VAL A 255 3.46 23.63 13.97
CA VAL A 255 2.50 24.62 14.45
C VAL A 255 1.58 24.96 13.28
N THR A 256 0.27 24.87 13.49
CA THR A 256 -0.74 25.24 12.50
C THR A 256 -1.79 26.15 13.12
N LEU A 257 -2.59 26.81 12.29
CA LEU A 257 -3.65 27.71 12.68
C LEU A 257 -5.01 27.08 12.34
N VAL A 258 -5.98 27.22 13.25
CA VAL A 258 -7.37 26.75 13.01
C VAL A 258 -8.26 27.94 12.67
N SER A 259 -8.07 29.05 13.37
CA SER A 259 -8.73 30.33 13.18
C SER A 259 -7.74 31.44 13.53
N SER A 260 -8.04 32.71 13.20
CA SER A 260 -7.14 33.86 13.39
C SER A 260 -6.58 34.03 14.81
N PHE A 261 -7.10 33.31 15.81
CA PHE A 261 -6.73 33.41 17.22
C PHE A 261 -6.32 32.08 17.89
N ILE A 262 -6.36 30.94 17.19
CA ILE A 262 -6.09 29.62 17.80
C ILE A 262 -4.95 28.92 17.07
N TYR A 263 -3.85 28.71 17.79
CA TYR A 263 -2.69 27.94 17.35
C TYR A 263 -2.82 26.50 17.82
N SER A 264 -2.50 25.55 16.96
CA SER A 264 -2.45 24.12 17.22
C SER A 264 -1.00 23.65 17.12
N LEU A 265 -0.52 22.91 18.12
CA LEU A 265 0.79 22.27 18.11
C LEU A 265 0.64 20.75 17.96
N PHE A 266 1.17 20.20 16.87
CA PHE A 266 1.32 18.77 16.69
C PHE A 266 2.56 18.27 17.43
N SER A 267 2.35 17.56 18.54
CA SER A 267 3.45 16.86 19.22
C SER A 267 3.77 15.55 18.49
N PHE A 268 4.75 15.57 17.58
CA PHE A 268 5.29 14.36 16.95
C PHE A 268 6.20 13.56 17.88
#